data_AF-A0A920EEH3-F1
#
_entry.id   AF-A0A920EEH3-F1
#
_cell.length_a   1.000
_cell.length_b   1.000
_cell.length_c   1.000
_cell.angle_alpha   90.00
_cell.angle_beta   90.00
_cell.angle_gamma   90.00
#
_symmetry.space_group_name_H-M   'P 1'
#
loop_
_entity.id
_entity.type
_entity.pdbx_description
1 polymer ?
#
loop_
_entity_poly.entity_id
_entity_poly.type
_entity_poly.pdbx_seq_one_letter_code
_entity_poly.pdbx_strand_id
1 'polypeptide(L)'
;MSELWSILDAVNPGMLGGVTWFKDKFATPIEQKKDQNALTNMRKLTDPFILRRTKDDKSLVPDLPEKIEQIVWSHLTPEQAGLYQAVLNDF
;
A
#
# COMPACT_ATOMS: atom_id res chain seq x y z
N MET A 1 -3.26 -7.89 -0.54
CA MET A 1 -3.83 -7.93 -1.92
C MET A 1 -5.35 -8.06 -1.98
N SER A 2 -6.05 -8.37 -0.89
CA SER A 2 -7.52 -8.49 -0.84
C SER A 2 -8.27 -7.19 -1.14
N GLU A 3 -7.73 -6.05 -0.72
CA GLU A 3 -8.34 -4.73 -0.96
C GLU A 3 -8.40 -4.38 -2.46
N LEU A 4 -7.33 -4.66 -3.20
CA LEU A 4 -7.26 -4.39 -4.64
C LEU A 4 -8.31 -5.21 -5.42
N TRP A 5 -8.45 -6.50 -5.10
CA TRP A 5 -9.48 -7.34 -5.71
C TRP A 5 -10.88 -6.79 -5.41
N SER A 6 -11.14 -6.36 -4.17
CA SER A 6 -12.46 -5.86 -3.76
C SER A 6 -12.85 -4.57 -4.49
N ILE A 7 -11.91 -3.63 -4.65
CA ILE A 7 -12.16 -2.37 -5.38
C ILE A 7 -12.42 -2.67 -6.87
N LEU A 8 -11.60 -3.52 -7.48
CA LEU A 8 -11.72 -3.81 -8.90
C LEU A 8 -12.93 -4.66 -9.25
N ASP A 9 -13.33 -5.61 -8.39
CA ASP A 9 -14.54 -6.40 -8.62
C ASP A 9 -15.82 -5.57 -8.41
N ALA A 10 -15.79 -4.59 -7.51
CA ALA A 10 -16.91 -3.66 -7.34
C ALA A 10 -17.14 -2.77 -8.58
N VAL A 11 -16.05 -2.31 -9.22
CA VAL A 11 -16.12 -1.41 -10.38
C VAL A 11 -16.21 -2.18 -11.70
N ASN A 12 -15.55 -3.33 -11.80
CA ASN A 12 -15.50 -4.21 -12.98
C ASN A 12 -15.76 -5.67 -12.58
N PRO A 13 -17.01 -6.04 -12.28
CA PRO A 13 -17.35 -7.39 -11.80
C PRO A 13 -16.85 -8.50 -12.72
N GLY A 14 -16.21 -9.51 -12.14
CA GLY A 14 -15.76 -10.71 -12.86
C GLY A 14 -14.48 -10.53 -13.69
N MET A 15 -13.93 -9.33 -13.82
CA MET A 15 -12.69 -9.05 -14.56
C MET A 15 -11.49 -9.84 -14.02
N LEU A 16 -11.40 -9.97 -12.69
CA LEU A 16 -10.30 -10.67 -12.02
C LEU A 16 -10.66 -12.13 -11.66
N GLY A 17 -11.80 -12.63 -12.15
CA GLY A 17 -12.36 -13.91 -11.75
C GLY A 17 -12.73 -13.95 -10.26
N GLY A 18 -13.07 -15.15 -9.79
CA GLY A 18 -13.41 -15.36 -8.38
C GLY A 18 -12.23 -15.13 -7.43
N VAL A 19 -12.53 -14.74 -6.19
CA VAL A 19 -11.53 -14.42 -5.17
C VAL A 19 -10.50 -15.53 -4.95
N THR A 20 -10.90 -16.81 -5.02
CA THR A 20 -10.01 -17.96 -4.86
C THR A 20 -9.01 -18.05 -6.01
N TRP A 21 -9.49 -17.93 -7.25
CA TRP A 21 -8.64 -17.94 -8.43
C TRP A 21 -7.64 -16.77 -8.39
N PHE A 22 -8.10 -15.57 -8.01
CA PHE A 22 -7.23 -14.40 -7.87
C PHE A 22 -6.15 -14.62 -6.81
N LYS A 23 -6.51 -15.23 -5.67
CA LYS A 23 -5.55 -15.56 -4.61
C LYS A 23 -4.48 -16.55 -5.07
N ASP A 24 -4.87 -17.57 -5.82
CA ASP A 24 -3.95 -18.62 -6.28
C ASP A 24 -3.03 -18.13 -7.41
N LYS A 25 -3.57 -17.32 -8.33
CA LYS A 25 -2.83 -16.83 -9.50
C LYS A 25 -1.99 -15.58 -9.23
N PHE A 26 -2.44 -14.70 -8.34
CA PHE A 26 -1.78 -13.41 -8.11
C PHE A 26 -1.39 -13.19 -6.65
N ALA A 27 -2.33 -13.22 -5.70
CA ALA A 27 -2.03 -12.79 -4.32
C ALA A 27 -0.92 -13.64 -3.66
N THR A 28 -1.07 -14.97 -3.67
CA THR A 28 -0.13 -15.89 -3.03
C THR A 28 1.24 -15.88 -3.71
N PRO A 29 1.35 -15.97 -5.06
CA PRO A 29 2.65 -15.86 -5.74
C PRO A 29 3.36 -14.52 -5.49
N ILE A 30 2.62 -13.41 -5.46
CA ILE A 30 3.20 -12.07 -5.27
C ILE A 30 3.64 -11.86 -3.82
N GLU A 31 2.77 -12.15 -2.85
CA GLU A 31 3.03 -11.85 -1.43
C GLU A 31 4.02 -12.83 -0.80
N GLN A 32 3.90 -14.13 -1.08
CA GLN A 32 4.71 -15.16 -0.42
C GLN A 32 5.94 -15.56 -1.22
N LYS A 33 5.81 -15.68 -2.56
CA LYS A 33 6.89 -16.17 -3.43
C LYS A 33 7.67 -15.05 -4.13
N LYS A 34 7.25 -13.78 -3.95
CA LYS A 34 7.83 -12.60 -4.60
C LYS A 34 7.93 -12.74 -6.13
N ASP A 35 6.96 -13.42 -6.74
CA ASP A 35 6.93 -13.70 -8.17
C ASP A 35 6.66 -12.42 -8.99
N GLN A 36 7.71 -11.98 -9.70
CA GLN A 36 7.67 -10.77 -10.53
C GLN A 36 6.84 -10.95 -11.82
N ASN A 37 6.73 -12.17 -12.33
CA ASN A 37 5.93 -12.45 -13.52
C ASN A 37 4.44 -12.36 -13.19
N ALA A 38 4.03 -12.93 -12.05
CA ALA A 38 2.67 -12.79 -11.54
C ALA A 38 2.32 -11.30 -11.33
N LEU A 39 3.23 -10.52 -10.74
CA LEU A 39 3.04 -9.07 -10.55
C LEU A 39 2.90 -8.31 -11.87
N THR A 40 3.77 -8.60 -12.84
CA THR A 40 3.75 -7.93 -14.14
C THR A 40 2.48 -8.25 -14.92
N ASN A 41 2.03 -9.51 -14.89
CA ASN A 41 0.78 -9.92 -15.52
C ASN A 41 -0.44 -9.28 -14.85
N MET A 42 -0.45 -9.18 -13.52
CA MET A 42 -1.50 -8.47 -12.79
C MET A 42 -1.55 -7.00 -13.21
N ARG A 43 -0.40 -6.32 -13.23
CA ARG A 43 -0.33 -4.91 -13.65
C ARG A 43 -0.91 -4.71 -15.04
N LYS A 44 -0.48 -5.51 -16.03
CA LYS A 44 -1.01 -5.44 -17.40
C LYS A 44 -2.53 -5.58 -17.47
N LEU A 45 -3.13 -6.42 -16.62
CA LEU A 45 -4.59 -6.57 -16.55
C LEU A 45 -5.24 -5.32 -15.95
N THR A 46 -4.66 -4.74 -14.90
CA THR A 46 -5.25 -3.60 -14.17
C THR A 46 -4.93 -2.22 -14.76
N ASP A 47 -3.85 -2.10 -15.54
CA ASP A 47 -3.33 -0.84 -16.07
C ASP A 47 -4.37 -0.02 -16.86
N PRO A 48 -5.25 -0.60 -17.71
CA PRO A 48 -6.27 0.16 -18.43
C PRO A 48 -7.31 0.82 -17.52
N PHE A 49 -7.46 0.33 -16.29
CA PHE A 49 -8.49 0.77 -15.34
C PHE A 49 -7.92 1.63 -14.20
N ILE A 50 -6.59 1.72 -14.08
CA ILE A 50 -5.93 2.47 -13.01
C ILE A 50 -5.08 3.58 -13.64
N LEU A 51 -5.57 4.82 -13.55
CA LEU A 51 -4.76 6.00 -13.85
C LEU A 51 -3.96 6.39 -12.62
N ARG A 52 -2.67 6.04 -12.59
CA ARG A 52 -1.75 6.43 -11.52
C ARG A 52 -0.82 7.55 -11.99
N ARG A 53 -0.92 8.72 -11.36
CA ARG A 53 -0.02 9.86 -11.56
C ARG A 53 0.80 10.12 -10.30
N THR A 54 2.04 10.56 -10.46
CA THR A 54 2.91 10.96 -9.36
C THR A 54 3.03 12.48 -9.34
N LYS A 55 3.13 13.07 -8.14
CA LYS A 55 3.41 14.51 -7.99
C LYS A 55 4.85 14.86 -8.43
N ASP A 56 5.70 13.85 -8.60
CA ASP A 56 7.04 13.99 -9.17
C ASP A 56 7.05 14.05 -10.70
N ASP A 57 5.91 13.83 -11.36
CA ASP A 57 5.81 13.97 -12.81
C ASP A 57 5.85 15.44 -13.21
N LYS A 58 7.06 15.97 -13.38
CA LYS A 58 7.34 17.37 -13.74
C LYS A 58 6.71 17.80 -15.06
N SER A 59 6.24 16.87 -15.91
CA SER A 59 5.55 17.21 -17.16
C SER A 59 4.08 17.61 -16.94
N LEU A 60 3.52 17.32 -15.76
CA LEU A 60 2.10 17.51 -15.44
C LEU A 60 1.86 18.49 -14.27
N VAL A 61 2.92 18.98 -13.64
CA VAL A 61 2.84 19.63 -12.32
C VAL A 61 3.29 21.11 -12.41
N PRO A 62 2.46 22.08 -11.96
CA PRO A 62 2.88 23.47 -11.83
C PRO A 62 3.94 23.56 -10.74
N ASP A 63 5.02 24.30 -11.02
CA ASP A 63 6.26 24.47 -10.23
C ASP A 63 6.09 24.30 -8.71
N LEU A 64 6.09 23.03 -8.25
CA LEU A 64 5.86 22.67 -6.85
C LEU A 64 7.23 22.61 -6.17
N PRO A 65 7.39 23.27 -5.00
CA PRO A 65 8.64 23.21 -4.26
C PRO A 65 8.94 21.77 -3.83
N GLU A 66 10.23 21.48 -3.63
CA GLU A 66 10.67 20.16 -3.19
C GLU A 66 10.03 19.79 -1.84
N LYS A 67 9.76 18.49 -1.67
CA LYS A 67 9.25 17.95 -0.41
C LYS A 67 10.33 18.10 0.67
N ILE A 68 9.98 18.79 1.76
CA ILE A 68 10.82 18.92 2.95
C ILE A 68 10.31 17.94 4.00
N GLU A 69 11.16 17.01 4.44
CA GLU A 69 10.89 16.15 5.59
C GLU A 69 11.76 16.57 6.78
N GLN A 70 11.15 16.73 7.95
CA GLN A 70 11.85 17.05 9.19
C GLN A 70 11.47 16.02 10.26
N ILE A 71 12.48 15.33 10.78
CA ILE A 71 12.30 14.40 11.90
C ILE A 71 12.50 15.19 13.19
N VAL A 72 11.41 15.37 13.95
CA VAL A 72 11.45 16.02 15.27
C VAL A 72 11.36 14.93 16.34
N TRP A 73 12.50 14.65 16.98
CA TRP A 73 12.55 13.72 18.09
C TRP A 73 11.96 14.38 19.33
N SER A 74 10.93 13.76 19.92
CA SER A 74 10.30 14.23 21.15
C SER A 74 10.61 13.25 22.28
N HIS A 75 11.15 13.76 23.38
CA HIS A 75 11.36 12.97 24.59
C HIS A 75 10.06 12.88 25.39
N LEU A 76 9.83 11.75 26.05
CA LEU A 76 8.76 11.64 27.03
C LEU A 76 9.06 12.57 28.20
N THR A 77 8.03 13.24 28.71
CA THR A 77 8.15 13.89 30.01
C THR A 77 8.35 12.83 31.11
N PRO A 78 8.88 13.19 32.29
CA PRO A 78 9.04 12.25 33.40
C PRO A 78 7.73 11.53 33.77
N GLU A 79 6.60 12.25 33.72
CA GLU A 79 5.26 11.71 33.98
C GLU A 79 4.84 10.69 32.92
N GLN A 80 5.04 11.02 31.63
CA GLN A 80 4.73 10.11 30.52
C GLN A 80 5.61 8.86 30.55
N ALA A 81 6.89 9.00 30.89
CA ALA A 81 7.81 7.88 31.05
C ALA A 81 7.37 6.96 32.20
N GLY A 82 6.92 7.52 33.33
CA GLY A 82 6.39 6.76 34.46
C GLY A 82 5.13 5.98 34.10
N LEU A 83 4.17 6.63 33.42
CA LEU A 83 2.94 5.98 32.95
C LEU A 83 3.23 4.88 31.92
N TYR A 84 4.16 5.14 30.99
CA TYR A 84 4.57 4.18 29.98
C TYR A 84 5.21 2.94 30.62
N GLN A 85 6.08 3.13 31.62
CA GLN A 85 6.72 2.04 32.34
C GLN A 85 5.71 1.23 33.16
N ALA A 86 4.70 1.88 33.77
CA ALA A 86 3.65 1.19 34.51
C ALA A 86 2.86 0.23 33.60
N VAL A 87 2.45 0.69 32.41
CA VAL A 87 1.77 -0.15 31.42
C VAL A 87 2.65 -1.34 31.00
N LEU A 88 3.95 -1.13 30.76
CA LEU A 88 4.86 -2.21 30.39
C LEU A 88 5.05 -3.26 31.47
N ASN A 89 4.99 -2.88 32.74
CA ASN A 89 5.17 -3.81 33.87
C ASN A 89 3.92 -4.67 34.13
N ASP A 90 2.75 -4.25 33.65
CA ASP A 90 1.48 -4.96 33.76
C ASP A 90 1.25 -6.00 32.62
N PHE A 91 2.14 -6.03 31.62
CA PHE A 91 2.20 -7.05 30.56
C PHE A 91 3.18 -8.17 30.90
#